data_AF-A0A1E3ZQU8-F1
#
_entry.id   AF-A0A1E3ZQU8-F1
#
_cell.length_a   1.000
_cell.length_b   1.000
_cell.length_c   1.000
_cell.angle_alpha   90.00
_cell.angle_beta   90.00
_cell.angle_gamma   90.00
#
_symmetry.space_group_name_H-M   'P 1'
#
loop_
_entity.id
_entity.type
_entity.pdbx_description
1 polymer ?
#
loop_
_entity_poly.entity_id
_entity_poly.type
_entity_poly.pdbx_seq_one_letter_code
_entity_poly.pdbx_strand_id
1 'polypeptide(L)'
;MKLFATGPTDLEIVEGIAPSSPRKRFFEDKLYNRYDYLIKEGVFKHRLTEDESSIAYSDSVLSVIENIENGTFEGRSSLKTYMHRIFSNKCVDQVRKNTTNRAQVNLGGSVDEHLYRLQDDTRSVIEELMEQHDIGLLWKCLEELGEKCRQMIRSWSEGIADRQIALELGYQSAEVVKTSRLRCLEKLRSNFLQRLN
;
A
#
# COMPACT_ATOMS: atom_id res chain seq x y z
N MET A 1 -21.58 0.74 -5.79
CA MET A 1 -21.30 -0.50 -5.01
C MET A 1 -20.04 -1.14 -5.58
N LYS A 2 -18.88 -1.27 -4.94
CA LYS A 2 -18.51 -1.20 -3.52
C LYS A 2 -17.00 -0.87 -3.43
N LEU A 3 -16.62 0.33 -2.98
CA LEU A 3 -15.25 0.62 -2.49
C LEU A 3 -14.91 -0.13 -1.19
N PHE A 4 -15.90 -0.79 -0.62
CA PHE A 4 -15.75 -1.83 0.39
C PHE A 4 -16.50 -3.05 -0.11
N ALA A 5 -16.02 -3.66 -1.20
CA ALA A 5 -16.29 -5.07 -1.38
C ALA A 5 -15.74 -5.74 -0.12
N THR A 6 -16.62 -6.27 0.73
CA THR A 6 -16.24 -7.23 1.76
C THR A 6 -15.72 -8.45 1.02
N GLY A 7 -14.48 -8.35 0.52
CA GLY A 7 -13.73 -9.46 0.01
C GLY A 7 -13.52 -10.46 1.13
N PRO A 8 -13.10 -11.69 0.80
CA PRO A 8 -12.98 -12.77 1.77
C PRO A 8 -12.21 -12.32 3.00
N THR A 9 -12.68 -12.63 4.19
CA THR A 9 -12.00 -12.37 5.45
C THR A 9 -10.59 -12.97 5.45
N ASP A 10 -9.72 -12.52 6.34
CA ASP A 10 -8.37 -13.10 6.48
C ASP A 10 -8.45 -14.62 6.70
N LEU A 11 -9.45 -15.10 7.45
CA LEU A 11 -9.68 -16.54 7.67
C LEU A 11 -10.06 -17.26 6.38
N GLU A 12 -11.01 -16.72 5.60
CA GLU A 12 -11.42 -17.32 4.32
C GLU A 12 -10.27 -17.37 3.31
N ILE A 13 -9.40 -16.36 3.29
CA ILE A 13 -8.19 -16.38 2.45
C ILE A 13 -7.24 -17.49 2.89
N VAL A 14 -6.97 -17.59 4.20
CA VAL A 14 -6.03 -18.58 4.74
C VAL A 14 -6.52 -20.01 4.50
N GLU A 15 -7.78 -20.31 4.84
CA GLU A 15 -8.40 -21.62 4.56
C GLU A 15 -8.46 -21.89 3.05
N GLY A 16 -8.74 -20.85 2.28
CA GLY A 16 -8.84 -20.90 0.84
C GLY A 16 -7.51 -21.19 0.12
N ILE A 17 -6.37 -20.83 0.71
CA ILE A 17 -5.02 -21.09 0.17
C ILE A 17 -4.49 -22.47 0.59
N ALA A 18 -5.07 -23.09 1.62
CA ALA A 18 -4.62 -24.39 2.11
C ALA A 18 -4.52 -25.45 0.99
N PRO A 19 -3.56 -26.40 1.05
CA PRO A 19 -3.26 -27.32 -0.06
C PRO A 19 -4.46 -28.12 -0.60
N SER A 20 -5.46 -28.39 0.25
CA SER A 20 -6.67 -29.15 -0.08
C SER A 20 -7.80 -28.32 -0.69
N SER A 21 -7.63 -27.00 -0.86
CA SER A 21 -8.69 -26.10 -1.32
C SER A 21 -8.94 -26.21 -2.83
N PRO A 22 -10.17 -26.53 -3.29
CA PRO A 22 -10.51 -26.58 -4.70
C PRO A 22 -10.57 -25.20 -5.38
N ARG A 23 -10.55 -24.12 -4.59
CA ARG A 23 -10.58 -22.73 -5.07
C ARG A 23 -9.28 -21.98 -4.79
N LYS A 24 -8.18 -22.70 -4.58
CA LYS A 24 -6.87 -22.14 -4.21
C LYS A 24 -6.46 -20.91 -5.02
N ARG A 25 -6.44 -21.04 -6.35
CA ARG A 25 -6.10 -19.93 -7.27
C ARG A 25 -6.93 -18.66 -7.05
N PHE A 26 -8.23 -18.82 -6.79
CA PHE A 26 -9.09 -17.68 -6.50
C PHE A 26 -8.65 -16.93 -5.24
N PHE A 27 -8.24 -17.65 -4.19
CA PHE A 27 -7.78 -17.03 -2.95
C PHE A 27 -6.36 -16.48 -3.04
N GLU A 28 -5.47 -17.11 -3.82
CA GLU A 28 -4.16 -16.57 -4.19
C GLU A 28 -4.32 -15.22 -4.91
N ASP A 29 -5.19 -15.13 -5.91
CA ASP A 29 -5.49 -13.88 -6.62
C ASP A 29 -6.09 -12.82 -5.69
N LYS A 30 -6.96 -13.23 -4.76
CA LYS A 30 -7.53 -12.29 -3.76
C LYS A 30 -6.47 -11.78 -2.79
N LEU A 31 -5.51 -12.61 -2.39
CA LEU A 31 -4.37 -12.19 -1.58
C LEU A 31 -3.49 -11.21 -2.37
N TYR A 32 -3.13 -11.55 -3.60
CA TYR A 32 -2.28 -10.74 -4.47
C TYR A 32 -2.88 -9.36 -4.75
N ASN A 33 -4.20 -9.26 -4.97
CA ASN A 33 -4.82 -7.97 -5.27
C ASN A 33 -5.15 -7.14 -4.01
N ARG A 34 -5.17 -7.75 -2.81
CA ARG A 34 -5.61 -7.06 -1.59
C ARG A 34 -4.59 -6.05 -1.06
N TYR A 35 -3.31 -6.25 -1.34
CA TYR A 35 -2.23 -5.46 -0.75
C TYR A 35 -1.33 -4.79 -1.79
N ASP A 36 -1.80 -4.65 -3.03
CA ASP A 36 -1.05 -4.05 -4.16
C ASP A 36 -0.56 -2.62 -3.86
N TYR A 37 -1.29 -1.88 -3.02
CA TYR A 37 -0.89 -0.57 -2.51
C TYR A 37 0.50 -0.57 -1.83
N LEU A 38 0.98 -1.73 -1.37
CA LEU A 38 2.32 -1.88 -0.82
C LEU A 38 3.40 -1.57 -1.86
N ILE A 39 3.15 -1.78 -3.16
CA ILE A 39 4.09 -1.41 -4.23
C ILE A 39 4.39 0.08 -4.15
N LYS A 40 3.36 0.93 -4.09
CA LYS A 40 3.54 2.38 -3.92
C LYS A 40 4.21 2.70 -2.58
N GLU A 41 3.87 2.00 -1.51
CA GLU A 41 4.55 2.15 -0.21
C GLU A 41 6.06 1.87 -0.31
N GLY A 42 6.47 0.85 -1.08
CA GLY A 42 7.87 0.53 -1.38
C GLY A 42 8.60 1.69 -2.06
N VAL A 43 7.98 2.27 -3.09
CA VAL A 43 8.51 3.44 -3.80
C VAL A 43 8.67 4.63 -2.83
N PHE A 44 7.65 4.97 -2.06
CA PHE A 44 7.68 6.15 -1.20
C PHE A 44 8.57 5.98 0.03
N LYS A 45 8.46 4.86 0.76
CA LYS A 45 9.16 4.68 2.03
C LYS A 45 10.58 4.13 1.87
N HIS A 46 10.78 3.22 0.92
CA HIS A 46 12.06 2.56 0.71
C HIS A 46 12.85 3.15 -0.46
N ARG A 47 12.27 4.12 -1.20
CA ARG A 47 12.91 4.78 -2.37
C ARG A 47 13.36 3.78 -3.44
N LEU A 48 12.63 2.67 -3.55
CA LEU A 48 12.81 1.68 -4.60
C LEU A 48 12.15 2.18 -5.89
N THR A 49 12.57 1.63 -7.03
CA THR A 49 11.81 1.80 -8.27
C THR A 49 10.47 1.05 -8.18
N GLU A 50 9.55 1.35 -9.08
CA GLU A 50 8.27 0.64 -9.16
C GLU A 50 8.48 -0.85 -9.46
N ASP A 51 9.41 -1.17 -10.37
CA ASP A 51 9.77 -2.55 -10.71
C ASP A 51 10.37 -3.30 -9.50
N GLU A 52 11.31 -2.67 -8.78
CA GLU A 52 11.90 -3.27 -7.58
C GLU A 52 10.85 -3.51 -6.49
N SER A 53 9.92 -2.57 -6.33
CA SER A 53 8.82 -2.68 -5.38
C SER A 53 7.82 -3.76 -5.79
N SER A 54 7.54 -3.90 -7.09
CA SER A 54 6.67 -4.93 -7.66
C SER A 54 7.26 -6.34 -7.49
N ILE A 55 8.57 -6.48 -7.70
CA ILE A 55 9.31 -7.73 -7.43
C ILE A 55 9.24 -8.07 -5.95
N ALA A 56 9.57 -7.11 -5.07
CA ALA A 56 9.50 -7.33 -3.62
C ALA A 56 8.07 -7.69 -3.16
N TYR A 57 7.05 -7.10 -3.78
CA TYR A 57 5.65 -7.39 -3.51
C TYR A 57 5.29 -8.82 -3.91
N SER A 58 5.61 -9.21 -5.13
CA SER A 58 5.33 -10.56 -5.66
C SER A 58 6.01 -11.64 -4.81
N ASP A 59 7.29 -11.45 -4.47
CA ASP A 59 8.04 -12.34 -3.57
C ASP A 59 7.39 -12.44 -2.18
N SER A 60 6.80 -11.35 -1.70
CA SER A 60 6.13 -11.32 -0.40
C SER A 60 4.82 -12.09 -0.43
N VAL A 61 4.02 -11.94 -1.49
CA VAL A 61 2.79 -12.71 -1.68
C VAL A 61 3.11 -14.21 -1.73
N LEU A 62 4.11 -14.60 -2.53
CA LEU A 62 4.56 -15.99 -2.63
C LEU A 62 5.02 -16.52 -1.27
N SER A 63 5.82 -15.76 -0.53
CA SER A 63 6.26 -16.15 0.82
C SER A 63 5.09 -16.33 1.78
N VAL A 64 4.04 -15.50 1.69
CA VAL A 64 2.83 -15.65 2.52
C VAL A 64 2.07 -16.93 2.15
N ILE A 65 1.90 -17.21 0.86
CA ILE A 65 1.25 -18.44 0.36
C ILE A 65 1.99 -19.67 0.89
N GLU A 66 3.31 -19.73 0.71
CA GLU A 66 4.15 -20.83 1.20
C GLU A 66 4.05 -20.99 2.72
N ASN A 67 4.03 -19.89 3.48
CA ASN A 67 3.91 -19.94 4.94
C ASN A 67 2.53 -20.44 5.39
N ILE A 68 1.46 -20.16 4.64
CA ILE A 68 0.13 -20.69 4.91
C ILE A 68 0.10 -22.20 4.61
N GLU A 69 0.62 -22.61 3.45
CA GLU A 69 0.63 -24.01 3.02
C GLU A 69 1.44 -24.91 3.94
N ASN A 70 2.59 -24.42 4.41
CA ASN A 70 3.47 -25.15 5.32
C ASN A 70 3.01 -25.08 6.78
N GLY A 71 1.94 -24.32 7.09
CA GLY A 71 1.43 -24.15 8.45
C GLY A 71 2.29 -23.24 9.35
N THR A 72 3.27 -22.54 8.80
CA THR A 72 4.12 -21.56 9.52
C THR A 72 3.32 -20.32 9.95
N PHE A 73 2.27 -19.96 9.21
CA PHE A 73 1.35 -18.89 9.60
C PHE A 73 0.31 -19.40 10.62
N GLU A 74 0.58 -19.16 11.91
CA GLU A 74 -0.28 -19.61 13.03
C GLU A 74 -1.44 -18.64 13.36
N GLY A 75 -1.66 -17.58 12.57
CA GLY A 75 -2.74 -16.61 12.83
C GLY A 75 -2.55 -15.73 14.08
N ARG A 76 -1.37 -15.70 14.71
CA ARG A 76 -1.06 -14.84 15.87
C ARG A 76 -1.09 -13.33 15.55
N SER A 77 -1.08 -12.97 14.26
CA SER A 77 -1.22 -11.60 13.76
C SER A 77 -2.20 -11.58 12.59
N SER A 78 -2.82 -10.43 12.31
CA SER A 78 -3.63 -10.27 11.09
C SER A 78 -2.79 -10.56 9.82
N LEU A 79 -3.46 -11.00 8.76
CA LEU A 79 -2.79 -11.30 7.49
C LEU A 79 -2.13 -10.04 6.91
N LYS A 80 -2.78 -8.88 7.10
CA LYS A 80 -2.23 -7.57 6.76
C LYS A 80 -0.89 -7.30 7.46
N THR A 81 -0.83 -7.50 8.78
CA THR A 81 0.39 -7.28 9.56
C THR A 81 1.52 -8.21 9.12
N TYR A 82 1.17 -9.47 8.85
CA TYR A 82 2.12 -10.47 8.41
C TYR A 82 2.70 -10.15 7.02
N MET A 83 1.82 -9.81 6.07
CA MET A 83 2.20 -9.37 4.72
C MET A 83 3.10 -8.13 4.76
N HIS A 84 2.72 -7.11 5.55
CA HIS A 84 3.50 -5.88 5.69
C HIS A 84 4.90 -6.14 6.24
N ARG A 85 5.03 -7.02 7.23
CA ARG A 85 6.33 -7.41 7.80
C ARG A 85 7.23 -8.09 6.77
N ILE A 86 6.71 -9.05 6.02
CA ILE A 86 7.48 -9.75 4.97
C ILE A 86 7.90 -8.76 3.89
N PHE A 87 6.97 -7.94 3.40
CA PHE A 87 7.23 -6.93 2.39
C PHE A 87 8.31 -5.93 2.81
N SER A 88 8.21 -5.37 4.02
CA SER A 88 9.22 -4.42 4.51
C SER A 88 10.61 -5.04 4.60
N ASN A 89 10.72 -6.31 5.01
CA ASN A 89 11.99 -7.04 5.01
C ASN A 89 12.54 -7.20 3.58
N LYS A 90 11.71 -7.60 2.62
CA LYS A 90 12.12 -7.73 1.21
C LYS A 90 12.58 -6.39 0.63
N CYS A 91 11.90 -5.28 0.94
CA CYS A 91 12.33 -3.96 0.53
C CYS A 91 13.69 -3.58 1.13
N VAL A 92 13.93 -3.86 2.41
CA VAL A 92 15.23 -3.61 3.05
C VAL A 92 16.33 -4.45 2.38
N ASP A 93 16.05 -5.70 2.03
CA ASP A 93 16.99 -6.55 1.32
C ASP A 93 17.31 -6.01 -0.08
N GLN A 94 16.31 -5.49 -0.80
CA GLN A 94 16.56 -4.81 -2.09
C GLN A 94 17.40 -3.54 -1.92
N VAL A 95 17.10 -2.69 -0.93
CA VAL A 95 17.92 -1.50 -0.63
C VAL A 95 19.37 -1.88 -0.31
N ARG A 96 19.59 -2.97 0.44
CA ARG A 96 20.93 -3.49 0.75
C ARG A 96 21.67 -3.97 -0.50
N LYS A 97 20.98 -4.70 -1.40
CA LYS A 97 21.54 -5.11 -2.70
C LYS A 97 21.93 -3.88 -3.52
N ASN A 98 21.07 -2.89 -3.63
CA ASN A 98 21.34 -1.65 -4.37
C ASN A 98 22.52 -0.88 -3.79
N THR A 99 22.65 -0.82 -2.47
CA THR A 99 23.77 -0.15 -1.81
C THR A 99 25.08 -0.90 -2.02
N THR A 100 25.06 -2.23 -1.93
CA THR A 100 26.24 -3.08 -2.12
C THR A 100 26.70 -3.07 -3.58
N ASN A 101 25.76 -3.10 -4.52
CA ASN A 101 26.04 -3.00 -5.95
C ASN A 101 26.53 -1.60 -6.33
N ARG A 102 25.98 -0.52 -5.76
CA ARG A 102 26.49 0.85 -5.96
C ARG A 102 27.90 1.05 -5.42
N ALA A 103 28.28 0.37 -4.34
CA ALA A 103 29.66 0.38 -3.85
C ALA A 103 30.65 -0.30 -4.84
N GLN A 104 30.15 -1.18 -5.72
CA GLN A 104 30.94 -1.83 -6.78
C GLN A 104 30.84 -1.11 -8.13
N VAL A 105 29.77 -0.34 -8.38
CA VAL A 105 29.46 0.30 -9.67
C VAL A 105 29.48 1.83 -9.54
N ASN A 106 30.68 2.39 -9.35
CA ASN A 106 30.92 3.84 -9.48
C ASN A 106 31.27 4.23 -10.94
N LEU A 107 30.68 3.56 -11.93
CA LEU A 107 30.87 3.81 -13.37
C LEU A 107 29.63 3.33 -14.14
N GLY A 108 28.69 4.23 -14.45
CA GLY A 108 27.60 3.92 -15.39
C GLY A 108 26.29 4.65 -15.09
N GLY A 109 25.98 5.65 -15.90
CA GLY A 109 24.87 6.59 -15.72
C GLY A 109 23.48 6.04 -16.02
N SER A 110 22.52 6.79 -15.47
CA SER A 110 21.12 7.05 -15.87
C SER A 110 20.47 6.17 -16.96
N VAL A 111 19.31 5.60 -16.61
CA VAL A 111 18.29 5.06 -17.54
C VAL A 111 16.95 5.60 -17.04
N ASP A 112 16.46 6.68 -17.63
CA ASP A 112 15.56 6.81 -18.80
C ASP A 112 14.07 6.57 -18.45
N GLU A 113 13.27 7.58 -18.81
CA GLU A 113 11.98 8.01 -18.24
C GLU A 113 10.77 7.45 -19.01
N HIS A 114 10.94 6.43 -19.86
CA HIS A 114 9.93 6.11 -20.89
C HIS A 114 9.16 4.78 -20.79
N LEU A 115 9.18 4.08 -19.65
CA LEU A 115 8.49 2.78 -19.49
C LEU A 115 7.10 2.80 -18.82
N TYR A 116 6.55 3.98 -18.53
CA TYR A 116 5.33 4.14 -17.70
C TYR A 116 3.96 3.83 -18.35
N ARG A 117 3.88 3.00 -19.41
CA ARG A 117 2.58 2.66 -20.00
C ARG A 117 2.46 1.19 -20.38
N LEU A 118 2.29 0.33 -19.38
CA LEU A 118 1.55 -0.92 -19.53
C LEU A 118 0.82 -1.21 -18.21
N GLN A 119 -0.43 -0.80 -18.12
CA GLN A 119 -1.40 -1.36 -17.16
C GLN A 119 -2.62 -1.83 -17.95
N ASP A 120 -2.74 -3.16 -18.00
CA ASP A 120 -3.95 -4.00 -17.98
C ASP A 120 -5.23 -3.47 -18.65
N ASP A 121 -5.49 -3.93 -19.88
CA ASP A 121 -6.62 -3.59 -20.75
C ASP A 121 -7.89 -4.45 -20.47
N THR A 122 -8.23 -4.65 -19.20
CA THR A 122 -9.42 -5.45 -18.81
C THR A 122 -10.39 -4.77 -17.84
N ARG A 123 -10.26 -3.47 -17.57
CA ARG A 123 -11.25 -2.72 -16.78
C ARG A 123 -12.42 -2.27 -17.65
N SER A 124 -13.64 -2.49 -17.18
CA SER A 124 -14.83 -1.98 -17.86
C SER A 124 -14.83 -0.45 -17.81
N VAL A 125 -15.22 0.22 -18.89
CA VAL A 125 -15.41 1.68 -18.95
C VAL A 125 -16.30 2.18 -17.80
N ILE A 126 -17.27 1.36 -17.35
CA ILE A 126 -18.14 1.67 -16.21
C ILE A 126 -17.36 1.67 -14.89
N GLU A 127 -16.42 0.73 -14.70
CA GLU A 127 -15.57 0.67 -13.50
C GLU A 127 -14.61 1.85 -13.44
N GLU A 128 -14.03 2.23 -14.58
CA GLU A 128 -13.17 3.42 -14.68
C GLU A 128 -13.93 4.71 -14.33
N LEU A 129 -15.16 4.88 -14.85
CA LEU A 129 -16.00 6.03 -14.52
C LEU A 129 -16.40 6.07 -13.04
N MET A 130 -16.65 4.91 -12.43
CA MET A 130 -16.93 4.81 -11.00
C MET A 130 -15.71 5.16 -10.15
N GLU A 131 -14.51 4.68 -10.51
CA GLU A 131 -13.26 5.04 -9.85
C GLU A 131 -12.99 6.55 -9.96
N GLN A 132 -13.17 7.14 -11.15
CA GLN A 132 -13.02 8.58 -11.35
C GLN A 132 -14.00 9.39 -10.50
N HIS A 133 -15.26 8.94 -10.40
CA HIS A 133 -16.27 9.57 -9.54
C HIS A 133 -15.85 9.52 -8.06
N ASP A 134 -15.43 8.36 -7.59
CA ASP A 134 -15.01 8.15 -6.21
C ASP A 134 -13.75 8.95 -5.86
N ILE A 135 -12.77 9.02 -6.77
CA ILE A 135 -11.58 9.86 -6.64
C ILE A 135 -11.99 11.33 -6.54
N GLY A 136 -12.87 11.81 -7.42
CA GLY A 136 -13.37 13.18 -7.39
C GLY A 136 -14.10 13.52 -6.08
N LEU A 137 -14.88 12.57 -5.55
CA LEU A 137 -15.55 12.71 -4.26
C LEU A 137 -14.55 12.76 -3.10
N LEU A 138 -13.52 11.91 -3.12
CA LEU A 138 -12.45 11.90 -2.11
C LEU A 138 -11.70 13.23 -2.08
N TRP A 139 -11.36 13.80 -3.24
CA TRP A 139 -10.75 15.13 -3.34
C TRP A 139 -11.63 16.20 -2.69
N LYS A 140 -12.94 16.22 -2.98
CA LYS A 140 -13.87 17.17 -2.34
C LYS A 140 -13.90 16.99 -0.82
N CYS A 141 -13.92 15.76 -0.33
CA CYS A 141 -13.90 15.50 1.11
C CYS A 141 -12.59 15.95 1.76
N LEU A 142 -11.46 15.80 1.07
CA LEU A 142 -10.15 16.26 1.52
C LEU A 142 -10.08 17.80 1.59
N GLU A 143 -10.70 18.48 0.62
CA GLU A 143 -10.80 19.94 0.60
C GLU A 143 -11.52 20.48 1.85
N GLU A 144 -12.54 19.78 2.32
CA GLU A 144 -13.40 20.20 3.44
C GLU A 144 -12.80 19.93 4.84
N LEU A 145 -11.67 19.22 4.95
CA LEU A 145 -11.06 18.92 6.26
C LEU A 145 -10.43 20.15 6.91
N GLY A 146 -10.16 21.21 6.14
CA GLY A 146 -9.41 22.38 6.54
C GLY A 146 -7.91 22.25 6.23
N GLU A 147 -7.26 23.40 6.06
CA GLU A 147 -5.91 23.50 5.48
C GLU A 147 -4.85 22.69 6.23
N LYS A 148 -4.83 22.75 7.57
CA LYS A 148 -3.85 22.01 8.39
C LYS A 148 -3.98 20.49 8.24
N CYS A 149 -5.20 19.94 8.15
CA CYS A 149 -5.40 18.50 7.95
C CYS A 149 -4.94 18.09 6.54
N ARG A 150 -5.24 18.92 5.54
CA ARG A 150 -4.88 18.66 4.15
C ARG A 150 -3.36 18.65 3.95
N GLN A 151 -2.68 19.69 4.42
CA GLN A 151 -1.21 19.77 4.34
C GLN A 151 -0.56 18.59 5.08
N MET A 152 -1.07 18.24 6.27
CA MET A 152 -0.55 17.10 7.03
C MET A 152 -0.71 15.77 6.29
N ILE A 153 -1.89 15.50 5.73
CA ILE A 153 -2.14 14.27 4.96
C ILE A 153 -1.25 14.24 3.72
N ARG A 154 -1.12 15.37 3.02
CA ARG A 154 -0.26 15.50 1.83
C ARG A 154 1.21 15.23 2.16
N SER A 155 1.80 15.96 3.10
CA SER A 155 3.20 15.78 3.50
C SER A 155 3.48 14.35 3.96
N TRP A 156 2.56 13.75 4.73
CA TRP A 156 2.68 12.35 5.13
C TRP A 156 2.61 11.37 3.95
N SER A 157 1.70 11.62 2.99
CA SER A 157 1.60 10.79 1.78
C SER A 157 2.83 10.90 0.87
N GLU A 158 3.54 12.03 0.91
CA GLU A 158 4.82 12.25 0.23
C GLU A 158 6.00 11.61 0.98
N GLY A 159 5.75 10.93 2.11
CA GLY A 159 6.77 10.22 2.89
C GLY A 159 7.57 11.10 3.85
N ILE A 160 7.13 12.33 4.10
CA ILE A 160 7.78 13.24 5.03
C ILE A 160 7.61 12.71 6.46
N ALA A 161 8.72 12.65 7.21
CA ALA A 161 8.72 12.15 8.58
C ALA A 161 7.92 13.06 9.53
N ASP A 162 7.23 12.46 10.51
CA ASP A 162 6.35 13.17 11.46
C ASP A 162 7.05 14.31 12.21
N ARG A 163 8.35 14.18 12.49
CA ARG A 163 9.16 15.25 13.09
C ARG A 163 9.28 16.46 12.17
N GLN A 164 9.48 16.25 10.87
CA GLN A 164 9.61 17.32 9.89
C GLN A 164 8.24 18.00 9.66
N ILE A 165 7.17 17.21 9.56
CA ILE A 165 5.80 17.73 9.48
C ILE A 165 5.45 18.58 10.72
N ALA A 166 5.92 18.18 11.91
CA ALA A 166 5.69 18.96 13.13
C ALA A 166 6.34 20.34 13.05
N LEU A 167 7.56 20.44 12.52
CA LEU A 167 8.26 21.70 12.31
C LEU A 167 7.55 22.57 11.27
N GLU A 168 7.19 22.00 10.12
CA GLU A 168 6.56 22.71 9.00
C GLU A 168 5.17 23.26 9.36
N LEU A 169 4.38 22.48 10.10
CA LEU A 169 3.00 22.83 10.43
C LEU A 169 2.82 23.43 11.84
N GLY A 170 3.91 23.59 12.59
CA GLY A 170 3.93 24.20 13.92
C GLY A 170 3.28 23.33 15.02
N TYR A 171 3.42 22.01 14.95
CA TYR A 171 3.02 21.10 16.03
C TYR A 171 4.14 20.89 17.04
N GLN A 172 3.76 20.61 18.29
CA GLN A 172 4.71 20.46 19.41
C GLN A 172 5.62 19.24 19.28
N SER A 173 5.15 18.15 18.68
CA SER A 173 5.94 16.92 18.55
C SER A 173 5.44 16.02 17.42
N ALA A 174 6.28 15.05 17.04
CA ALA A 174 5.93 14.00 16.10
C ALA A 174 4.72 13.17 16.57
N GLU A 175 4.55 12.97 17.88
CA GLU A 175 3.40 12.23 18.41
C GLU A 175 2.09 13.02 18.30
N VAL A 176 2.16 14.35 18.43
CA VAL A 176 1.01 15.21 18.17
C VAL A 176 0.64 15.16 16.68
N VAL A 177 1.63 15.12 15.76
CA VAL A 177 1.37 14.93 14.33
C VAL A 177 0.72 13.57 14.06
N LYS A 178 1.26 12.49 14.62
CA LYS A 178 0.72 11.13 14.42
C LYS A 178 -0.74 11.01 14.87
N THR A 179 -1.06 11.53 16.05
CA THR A 179 -2.43 11.52 16.59
C THR A 179 -3.37 12.47 15.84
N SER A 180 -2.89 13.65 15.45
CA SER A 180 -3.66 14.60 14.64
C SER A 180 -3.95 14.06 13.23
N ARG A 181 -2.97 13.41 12.60
CA ARG A 181 -3.12 12.75 11.30
C ARG A 181 -4.18 11.67 11.36
N LEU A 182 -4.17 10.83 12.40
CA LEU A 182 -5.19 9.80 12.58
C LEU A 182 -6.59 10.41 12.60
N ARG A 183 -6.80 11.48 13.39
CA ARG A 183 -8.09 12.19 13.45
C ARG A 183 -8.50 12.79 12.11
N CYS A 184 -7.56 13.41 11.37
CA CYS A 184 -7.83 13.96 10.05
C CYS A 184 -8.26 12.85 9.06
N LEU A 185 -7.60 11.69 9.09
CA LEU A 185 -7.94 10.52 8.25
C LEU A 185 -9.30 9.92 8.64
N GLU A 186 -9.63 9.84 9.92
CA GLU A 186 -10.94 9.39 10.39
C GLU A 186 -12.06 10.33 9.94
N LYS A 187 -11.83 11.65 10.03
CA LYS A 187 -12.77 12.66 9.53
C LYS A 187 -12.96 12.55 8.02
N LEU A 188 -11.86 12.38 7.26
CA LEU A 188 -11.91 12.15 5.82
C LEU A 188 -12.76 10.93 5.47
N ARG A 189 -12.50 9.81 6.16
CA ARG A 189 -13.24 8.56 5.98
C ARG A 189 -14.72 8.74 6.30
N SER A 190 -15.06 9.41 7.39
CA SER A 190 -16.46 9.68 7.77
C SER A 190 -17.18 10.52 6.72
N ASN A 191 -16.58 11.62 6.28
CA ASN A 191 -17.15 12.49 5.25
C ASN A 191 -17.38 11.74 3.93
N PHE A 192 -16.41 10.91 3.55
CA PHE A 192 -16.49 10.12 2.33
C PHE A 192 -17.60 9.06 2.40
N LEU A 193 -17.68 8.30 3.51
CA LEU A 193 -18.71 7.27 3.71
C LEU A 193 -20.12 7.85 3.77
N GLN A 194 -20.31 9.05 4.33
CA GLN A 194 -21.61 9.72 4.38
C GLN A 194 -22.14 10.10 2.99
N ARG A 195 -21.26 10.29 2.01
CA ARG A 195 -21.62 10.72 0.64
C ARG A 195 -21.71 9.57 -0.37
N LEU A 196 -21.24 8.39 0.02
CA LEU A 196 -21.40 7.15 -0.75
C LEU A 196 -22.76 6.47 -0.53
N ASN A 197 -23.52 6.90 0.48
CA ASN A 197 -24.90 6.48 0.77
C ASN A 197 -25.88 7.53 0.24
#